data_AF-A0A537KCB0-F1
#
_entry.id   AF-A0A537KCB0-F1
#
_cell.length_a   1.000
_cell.length_b   1.000
_cell.length_c   1.000
_cell.angle_alpha   90.00
_cell.angle_beta   90.00
_cell.angle_gamma   90.00
#
_symmetry.space_group_name_H-M   'P 1'
#
loop_
_entity.id
_entity.type
_entity.pdbx_description
1 polymer ?
#
loop_
_entity_poly.entity_id
_entity_poly.type
_entity_poly.pdbx_seq_one_letter_code
_entity_poly.pdbx_strand_id
1 'polypeptide(L)' 'MKWKAIVILLIILASLVPVYAINKYLQKILRPRESLARLFSYLLGGMLLVFVYTLLLVLLIKWIFPNA' A
#
# COMPACT_ATOMS: atom_id res chain seq x y z
N MET A 1 4.38 19.19 17.83
CA MET A 1 4.70 17.75 17.77
C MET A 1 3.44 16.88 17.61
N LYS A 2 2.42 17.00 18.46
CA LYS A 2 1.21 16.14 18.41
C LYS A 2 0.38 16.27 17.13
N TRP A 3 0.23 17.48 16.57
CA TRP A 3 -0.58 17.70 15.36
C TRP A 3 0.01 17.02 14.11
N LYS A 4 1.34 17.00 13.97
CA LYS A 4 2.03 16.32 12.85
C LYS A 4 1.73 14.82 12.88
N ALA A 5 1.76 14.20 14.06
CA ALA A 5 1.41 12.79 14.23
C ALA A 5 -0.04 12.50 13.84
N ILE A 6 -0.99 13.38 14.18
CA ILE A 6 -2.39 13.25 13.76
C ILE A 6 -2.51 13.33 12.23
N VAL A 7 -1.81 14.27 11.59
CA VAL A 7 -1.84 14.39 10.12
C VAL A 7 -1.21 13.17 9.44
N ILE A 8 -0.08 12.67 9.95
CA ILE A 8 0.55 11.45 9.44
C ILE A 8 -0.39 10.25 9.59
N LEU A 9 -1.07 10.12 10.73
CA LEU A 9 -2.05 9.07 10.94
C LEU A 9 -3.21 9.15 9.94
N LEU A 10 -3.75 10.35 9.71
CA LEU A 10 -4.81 10.57 8.72
C LEU A 10 -4.34 10.23 7.30
N ILE A 11 -3.11 10.58 6.94
CA ILE A 11 -2.50 10.20 5.65
C ILE A 11 -2.44 8.68 5.54
N ILE A 12 -1.94 7.98 6.56
CA ILE A 12 -1.86 6.51 6.57
C ILE A 12 -3.24 5.90 6.42
N LEU A 13 -4.24 6.36 7.17
CA LEU A 13 -5.61 5.85 7.09
C LEU A 13 -6.23 6.09 5.71
N ALA A 14 -6.10 7.30 5.16
CA ALA A 14 -6.56 7.62 3.81
C ALA A 14 -5.84 6.77 2.75
N SER A 15 -4.57 6.46 2.97
CA SER A 15 -3.76 5.63 2.09
C SER A 15 -4.25 4.17 2.02
N LEU A 16 -5.03 3.68 2.98
CA LEU A 16 -5.57 2.31 2.92
C LEU A 16 -6.59 2.13 1.80
N VAL A 17 -7.32 3.20 1.44
CA VAL A 17 -8.35 3.18 0.40
C VAL A 17 -7.79 2.78 -0.98
N PRO A 18 -6.75 3.46 -1.53
CA PRO A 18 -6.18 3.06 -2.81
C PRO A 18 -5.51 1.68 -2.74
N VAL A 19 -4.83 1.32 -1.63
CA VAL A 19 -4.23 -0.03 -1.49
C VAL A 19 -5.29 -1.11 -1.58
N TYR A 20 -6.41 -0.93 -0.89
CA TYR A 20 -7.53 -1.85 -0.96
C TYR A 20 -8.06 -1.99 -2.40
N ALA A 21 -8.23 -0.87 -3.11
CA ALA A 21 -8.69 -0.87 -4.50
C ALA A 21 -7.72 -1.61 -5.43
N ILE A 22 -6.41 -1.34 -5.31
CA ILE A 22 -5.37 -2.02 -6.11
C ILE A 22 -5.35 -3.53 -5.78
N ASN A 23 -5.45 -3.89 -4.50
CA ASN A 23 -5.47 -5.30 -4.10
C ASN A 23 -6.72 -6.02 -4.64
N LYS A 24 -7.88 -5.38 -4.58
CA LYS A 24 -9.13 -5.91 -5.18
C LYS A 24 -8.99 -6.09 -6.69
N TYR A 25 -8.32 -5.15 -7.37
CA TYR A 25 -8.02 -5.25 -8.80
C TYR A 25 -7.07 -6.41 -9.12
N LEU A 26 -5.99 -6.57 -8.35
CA LEU A 26 -5.06 -7.70 -8.44
C LEU A 26 -5.76 -9.05 -8.26
N GLN A 27 -6.65 -9.17 -7.27
CA GLN A 27 -7.44 -10.38 -7.06
C GLN A 27 -8.33 -10.71 -8.27
N LYS A 28 -8.94 -9.69 -8.89
CA LYS A 28 -9.80 -9.86 -10.07
C LYS A 28 -9.02 -10.33 -11.30
N ILE A 29 -7.80 -9.82 -11.50
CA ILE A 29 -6.96 -10.18 -12.64
C ILE A 29 -6.31 -11.54 -12.44
N LEU A 30 -5.62 -11.73 -11.32
CA LEU A 30 -4.78 -12.90 -11.11
C LEU A 30 -5.60 -14.13 -10.70
N ARG A 31 -6.81 -13.93 -10.16
CA ARG A 31 -7.71 -15.01 -9.72
C ARG A 31 -6.97 -16.10 -8.93
N PRO A 32 -6.35 -15.75 -7.79
CA PRO A 32 -5.42 -16.63 -7.07
C PRO A 32 -6.03 -17.95 -6.60
N ARG A 33 -7.36 -18.07 -6.56
CA ARG A 33 -8.08 -19.29 -6.16
C ARG A 33 -8.15 -20.36 -7.24
N GLU A 34 -7.85 -20.03 -8.50
CA GLU A 34 -7.98 -20.97 -9.62
C GLU A 34 -6.75 -21.88 -9.78
N SER A 35 -5.56 -21.50 -9.29
CA SER A 35 -4.36 -22.37 -9.32
C SER A 35 -3.26 -21.89 -8.37
N LEU A 36 -2.39 -22.82 -7.96
CA LEU A 36 -1.21 -22.50 -7.13
C LEU A 36 -0.26 -21.49 -7.79
N ALA A 37 0.01 -21.63 -9.09
CA ALA A 37 0.87 -20.69 -9.82
C ALA A 37 0.31 -19.25 -9.75
N ARG A 38 -1.01 -19.10 -9.92
CA ARG A 38 -1.68 -17.80 -9.80
C ARG A 38 -1.66 -17.27 -8.37
N LEU A 39 -1.80 -18.13 -7.37
CA LEU A 39 -1.62 -17.75 -5.97
C LEU A 39 -0.22 -17.19 -5.71
N PHE A 40 0.84 -17.87 -6.17
CA PHE A 40 2.21 -17.38 -6.03
C PHE A 40 2.44 -16.05 -6.75
N SER A 41 1.88 -15.88 -7.96
CA SER A 41 1.96 -14.60 -8.67
C SER A 41 1.25 -13.47 -7.92
N TYR A 42 0.12 -13.76 -7.27
CA TYR A 42 -0.60 -12.80 -6.45
C TYR A 42 0.15 -12.46 -5.16
N LEU A 43 0.78 -13.44 -4.52
CA LEU A 43 1.61 -13.21 -3.33
C LEU A 43 2.83 -12.34 -3.66
N LEU A 44 3.55 -12.66 -4.74
CA LEU A 44 4.70 -11.88 -5.20
C LEU A 44 4.29 -10.45 -5.59
N GLY A 45 3.20 -10.31 -6.34
CA GLY A 45 2.63 -9.01 -6.69
C GLY A 45 2.19 -8.22 -5.47
N GLY A 46 1.62 -8.88 -4.46
CA GLY A 46 1.24 -8.29 -3.19
C GLY A 46 2.45 -7.78 -2.38
N MET A 47 3.54 -8.56 -2.32
CA MET A 47 4.78 -8.13 -1.66
C MET A 47 5.38 -6.90 -2.35
N LEU A 48 5.45 -6.92 -3.68
CA LEU A 48 5.98 -5.81 -4.46
C LEU A 48 5.09 -4.56 -4.30
N LEU A 49 3.77 -4.73 -4.29
CA LEU A 49 2.83 -3.65 -4.02
C LEU A 49 3.08 -3.04 -2.64
N VAL A 50 3.18 -3.85 -1.58
CA VAL A 50 3.43 -3.35 -0.22
C VAL A 50 4.76 -2.59 -0.14
N PHE A 51 5.81 -3.12 -0.77
CA PHE A 51 7.12 -2.47 -0.80
C PHE A 51 7.07 -1.09 -1.49
N VAL A 52 6.59 -1.05 -2.73
CA VAL A 52 6.49 0.19 -3.52
C VAL A 52 5.58 1.19 -2.82
N TYR A 53 4.44 0.72 -2.31
CA TYR A 53 3.48 1.58 -1.66
C TYR A 53 4.02 2.21 -0.37
N THR A 54 4.67 1.40 0.48
CA THR A 54 5.29 1.90 1.72
C THR A 54 6.40 2.89 1.41
N LEU A 55 7.23 2.61 0.40
CA LEU A 55 8.29 3.52 -0.04
C LEU A 55 7.71 4.86 -0.50
N LEU A 56 6.68 4.85 -1.34
CA LEU A 56 6.02 6.08 -1.80
C LEU A 56 5.39 6.85 -0.64
N LEU A 57 4.76 6.16 0.31
CA LEU A 57 4.13 6.76 1.47
C LEU A 57 5.16 7.42 2.40
N VAL A 58 6.31 6.77 2.64
CA VAL A 58 7.41 7.34 3.43
C VAL A 58 8.02 8.55 2.72
N LEU A 59 8.25 8.47 1.40
CA LEU A 59 8.75 9.61 0.62
C LEU A 59 7.78 10.79 0.66
N LEU A 60 6.49 10.53 0.53
CA LEU A 60 5.44 11.56 0.64
C LEU A 60 5.46 12.22 2.02
N ILE A 61 5.51 11.42 3.10
CA ILE A 61 5.57 11.96 4.47
C ILE A 61 6.83 12.79 4.67
N LYS A 62 7.99 12.30 4.22
CA LYS A 62 9.27 13.03 4.33
C LYS A 62 9.25 14.32 3.52
N TRP A 63 8.57 14.35 2.37
CA TRP A 63 8.45 15.55 1.56
C TRP A 63 7.53 16.60 2.20
N ILE A 64 6.40 16.17 2.78
CA ILE A 64 5.46 17.06 3.48
C ILE A 64 6.04 17.52 4.84
N PHE A 65 6.76 16.65 5.53
CA PHE A 65 7.37 16.90 6.83
C PHE A 65 8.88 16.54 6.79
N PRO A 66 9.73 17.41 6.22
CA PRO A 66 11.18 17.14 6.08
C PRO A 66 11.93 16.98 7.41
N ASN A 67 11.33 17.46 8.51
CA ASN A 67 11.85 17.36 9.87
C ASN A 67 10.98 16.45 10.78
N ALA A 68 10.21 15.53 10.19
CA ALA A 68 9.50 14.49 10.95
C ALA A 68 10.44 13.36 11.36
#